data_AF-A0A812KS37-F1
#
_entry.id   AF-A0A812KS37-F1
#
_cell.length_a   1.000
_cell.length_b   1.000
_cell.length_c   1.000
_cell.angle_alpha   90.00
_cell.angle_beta   90.00
_cell.angle_gamma   90.00
#
_symmetry.space_group_name_H-M   'P 1'
#
loop_
_entity.id
_entity.type
_entity.pdbx_description
1 polymer ?
#
loop_
_entity_poly.entity_id
_entity_poly.type
_entity_poly.pdbx_seq_one_letter_code
_entity_poly.pdbx_strand_id
1 'polypeptide(L)'
;MSDGDRGSVLLSGAGAPSRLATVGYWTIAVGHLWVLRIHALTTGAEAMLFATLALVEVALALEAAVYAVGGLGTQIGLPILTLLGRVRLLGAAMAWPWLLPWVSELGCRCHVVTPGYGLTLVHATTALAGLLTLFYLGGEMQLAVFASPANSSDTMTGCMPSPILAGQFRLDKADLEETGRAVFVPAQARKGLYVGAGLALLVHLCFGMAFALFGVPGFPPWLLVGALAAMLGRSFGQLPPMAKDREKGASNDSRILWRREGPRLVVRLCELAWIWCCVMELQRCETSSEWLPVCAA
;
A
#
# COMPACT_ATOMS: atom_id res chain seq x y z
N MET A 1 10.18 -26.53 -36.60
CA MET A 1 10.60 -25.36 -35.81
C MET A 1 9.52 -25.13 -34.76
N SER A 2 9.82 -25.46 -33.51
CA SER A 2 8.86 -25.38 -32.40
C SER A 2 8.77 -23.95 -31.86
N ASP A 3 7.54 -23.48 -31.62
CA ASP A 3 7.18 -22.22 -30.94
C ASP A 3 7.66 -22.11 -29.47
N GLY A 4 8.56 -22.99 -29.02
CA GLY A 4 9.06 -23.03 -27.63
C GLY A 4 10.12 -22.00 -27.26
N ASP A 5 10.75 -21.34 -28.23
CA ASP A 5 11.95 -20.51 -27.98
C ASP A 5 11.69 -19.02 -27.77
N ARG A 6 10.47 -18.52 -27.98
CA ARG A 6 10.17 -17.09 -27.76
C ARG A 6 9.88 -16.74 -26.30
N GLY A 7 9.62 -17.72 -25.44
CA GLY A 7 9.39 -17.51 -24.00
C GLY A 7 10.68 -17.34 -23.18
N SER A 8 11.84 -17.74 -23.71
CA SER A 8 13.11 -17.77 -22.96
C SER A 8 13.86 -16.43 -22.97
N VAL A 9 13.64 -15.58 -23.97
CA VAL A 9 14.45 -14.37 -24.20
C VAL A 9 14.10 -13.22 -23.25
N LEU A 10 12.86 -13.15 -22.74
CA LEU A 10 12.45 -12.12 -21.77
C LEU A 10 13.06 -12.32 -20.36
N LEU A 11 13.72 -13.47 -20.11
CA LEU A 11 14.11 -13.93 -18.77
C LEU A 11 15.61 -14.24 -18.63
N SER A 12 16.41 -14.02 -19.66
CA SER A 12 17.87 -14.16 -19.55
C SER A 12 18.44 -13.06 -18.65
N GLY A 13 18.61 -13.36 -17.35
CA GLY A 13 19.12 -12.41 -16.35
C GLY A 13 18.27 -12.25 -15.10
N ALA A 14 17.11 -12.92 -15.01
CA ALA A 14 16.29 -12.88 -13.81
C ALA A 14 17.02 -13.50 -12.59
N GLY A 15 16.90 -12.84 -11.44
CA GLY A 15 17.36 -13.41 -10.17
C GLY A 15 16.58 -14.67 -9.78
N ALA A 16 17.09 -15.45 -8.83
CA ALA A 16 16.30 -16.52 -8.22
C ALA A 16 15.37 -15.93 -7.16
N PRO A 17 14.03 -16.10 -7.24
CA PRO A 17 13.10 -15.57 -6.25
C PRO A 17 13.31 -16.24 -4.90
N SER A 18 13.39 -15.42 -3.84
CA SER A 18 13.52 -15.93 -2.47
C SER A 18 12.21 -16.57 -1.99
N ARG A 19 12.28 -17.83 -1.53
CA ARG A 19 11.11 -18.55 -1.01
C ARG A 19 10.64 -17.94 0.31
N LEU A 20 11.59 -17.56 1.17
CA LEU A 20 11.31 -16.85 2.41
C LEU A 20 10.57 -15.52 2.17
N ALA A 21 10.97 -14.77 1.13
CA ALA A 21 10.27 -13.54 0.78
C ALA A 21 8.84 -13.82 0.31
N THR A 22 8.62 -14.87 -0.50
CA THR A 22 7.28 -15.25 -0.97
C THR A 22 6.37 -15.63 0.19
N VAL A 23 6.88 -16.42 1.15
CA VAL A 23 6.15 -16.75 2.38
C VAL A 23 5.88 -15.49 3.22
N GLY A 24 6.85 -14.57 3.32
CA GLY A 24 6.68 -13.30 4.02
C GLY A 24 5.55 -12.45 3.44
N TYR A 25 5.51 -12.28 2.11
CA TYR A 25 4.43 -11.55 1.44
C TYR A 25 3.07 -12.22 1.61
N TRP A 26 2.98 -13.56 1.52
CA TRP A 26 1.74 -14.28 1.83
C TRP A 26 1.30 -14.09 3.28
N THR A 27 2.25 -14.12 4.22
CA THR A 27 1.98 -13.90 5.65
C THR A 27 1.43 -12.51 5.89
N ILE A 28 1.96 -11.48 5.23
CA ILE A 28 1.44 -10.11 5.31
C ILE A 28 0.03 -10.02 4.70
N ALA A 29 -0.19 -10.63 3.53
CA ALA A 29 -1.51 -10.63 2.88
C ALA A 29 -2.58 -11.27 3.78
N VAL A 30 -2.27 -12.45 4.34
CA VAL A 30 -3.14 -13.13 5.31
C VAL A 30 -3.27 -12.31 6.60
N GLY A 31 -2.21 -11.63 7.03
CA GLY A 31 -2.24 -10.71 8.17
C GLY A 31 -3.28 -9.61 7.98
N HIS A 32 -3.28 -8.93 6.84
CA HIS A 32 -4.31 -7.91 6.55
C HIS A 32 -5.73 -8.49 6.55
N LEU A 33 -5.93 -9.69 5.97
CA LEU A 33 -7.25 -10.35 6.02
C LEU A 33 -7.67 -10.75 7.44
N TRP A 34 -6.70 -11.11 8.28
CA TRP A 34 -6.92 -11.41 9.68
C TRP A 34 -7.31 -10.15 10.48
N VAL A 35 -6.61 -9.04 10.25
CA VAL A 35 -6.97 -7.73 10.82
C VAL A 35 -8.36 -7.31 10.37
N LEU A 36 -8.68 -7.45 9.07
CA LEU A 36 -10.01 -7.17 8.52
C LEU A 36 -11.09 -8.01 9.19
N ARG A 37 -10.82 -9.30 9.44
CA ARG A 37 -11.73 -10.15 10.18
C ARG A 37 -11.97 -9.63 11.60
N ILE A 38 -10.90 -9.25 12.30
CA ILE A 38 -11.01 -8.70 13.66
C ILE A 38 -11.84 -7.43 13.63
N HIS A 39 -11.48 -6.48 12.77
CA HIS A 39 -12.23 -5.25 12.52
C HIS A 39 -13.71 -5.57 12.23
N ALA A 40 -14.04 -6.50 11.33
CA ALA A 40 -15.44 -6.85 11.03
C ALA A 40 -16.20 -7.49 12.20
N LEU A 41 -15.53 -8.20 13.11
CA LEU A 41 -16.17 -8.87 14.25
C LEU A 41 -16.35 -7.95 15.46
N THR A 42 -15.48 -6.96 15.62
CA THR A 42 -15.42 -6.13 16.84
C THR A 42 -16.06 -4.77 16.68
N THR A 43 -16.25 -4.31 15.45
CA THR A 43 -16.70 -2.95 15.17
C THR A 43 -18.21 -2.90 15.33
N GLY A 44 -18.68 -2.08 16.27
CA GLY A 44 -20.08 -1.71 16.39
C GLY A 44 -20.46 -0.50 15.52
N ALA A 45 -19.48 0.16 14.90
CA ALA A 45 -19.65 1.41 14.17
C ALA A 45 -20.30 1.30 12.79
N GLU A 46 -20.75 2.49 12.37
CA GLU A 46 -21.38 2.79 11.10
C GLU A 46 -20.55 2.34 9.89
N ALA A 47 -21.26 2.00 8.81
CA ALA A 47 -20.71 1.40 7.60
C ALA A 47 -19.53 2.18 6.98
N MET A 48 -19.43 3.49 7.20
CA MET A 48 -18.43 4.34 6.57
C MET A 48 -17.01 4.19 7.15
N LEU A 49 -16.84 4.27 8.48
CA LEU A 49 -15.52 4.11 9.13
C LEU A 49 -14.95 2.71 8.89
N PHE A 50 -15.83 1.70 8.96
CA PHE A 50 -15.49 0.34 8.61
C PHE A 50 -15.07 0.20 7.14
N ALA A 51 -15.92 0.66 6.21
CA ALA A 51 -15.67 0.49 4.78
C ALA A 51 -14.38 1.15 4.30
N THR A 52 -14.05 2.35 4.81
CA THR A 52 -12.83 3.05 4.43
C THR A 52 -11.58 2.27 4.85
N LEU A 53 -11.50 1.82 6.10
CA LEU A 53 -10.34 1.09 6.59
C LEU A 53 -10.25 -0.31 5.96
N ALA A 54 -11.39 -0.98 5.77
CA ALA A 54 -11.47 -2.27 5.08
C ALA A 54 -10.99 -2.19 3.63
N LEU A 55 -11.34 -1.12 2.90
CA LEU A 55 -10.87 -0.90 1.53
C LEU A 55 -9.35 -0.71 1.47
N VAL A 56 -8.76 -0.01 2.43
CA VAL A 56 -7.30 0.14 2.56
C VAL A 56 -6.64 -1.21 2.89
N GLU A 57 -7.21 -1.99 3.81
CA GLU A 57 -6.73 -3.33 4.15
C GLU A 57 -6.73 -4.27 2.96
N VAL A 58 -7.83 -4.31 2.20
CA VAL A 58 -7.93 -5.13 0.98
C VAL A 58 -6.92 -4.68 -0.07
N ALA A 59 -6.72 -3.38 -0.24
CA ALA A 59 -5.72 -2.85 -1.18
C ALA A 59 -4.29 -3.28 -0.79
N LEU A 60 -3.93 -3.20 0.49
CA LEU A 60 -2.63 -3.62 1.01
C LEU A 60 -2.44 -5.14 0.97
N ALA A 61 -3.50 -5.92 1.27
CA ALA A 61 -3.49 -7.37 1.16
C ALA A 61 -3.26 -7.81 -0.29
N LEU A 62 -3.97 -7.18 -1.24
CA LEU A 62 -3.79 -7.40 -2.67
C LEU A 62 -2.36 -7.08 -3.09
N GLU A 63 -1.83 -5.94 -2.63
CA GLU A 63 -0.46 -5.52 -2.94
C GLU A 63 0.58 -6.57 -2.51
N ALA A 64 0.47 -7.10 -1.28
CA ALA A 64 1.33 -8.18 -0.80
C ALA A 64 1.13 -9.47 -1.60
N ALA A 65 -0.11 -9.84 -1.93
CA ALA A 65 -0.41 -11.01 -2.74
C ALA A 65 0.21 -10.92 -4.15
N VAL A 66 0.17 -9.75 -4.80
CA VAL A 66 0.81 -9.54 -6.11
C VAL A 66 2.31 -9.82 -6.05
N TYR A 67 2.99 -9.32 -5.01
CA TYR A 67 4.41 -9.63 -4.82
C TYR A 67 4.65 -11.12 -4.58
N ALA A 68 3.82 -11.78 -3.78
CA ALA A 68 3.95 -13.21 -3.50
C ALA A 68 3.80 -14.05 -4.78
N VAL A 69 2.74 -13.79 -5.57
CA VAL A 69 2.48 -14.46 -6.85
C VAL A 69 3.59 -14.18 -7.86
N GLY A 70 4.12 -12.96 -7.90
CA GLY A 70 5.25 -12.59 -8.76
C GLY A 70 6.52 -13.42 -8.51
N GLY A 71 6.66 -14.07 -7.36
CA GLY A 71 7.77 -14.98 -7.04
C GLY A 71 7.51 -16.47 -7.31
N LEU A 72 6.30 -16.85 -7.75
CA LEU A 72 5.96 -18.25 -8.10
C LEU A 72 6.38 -18.63 -9.53
N GLY A 73 6.98 -17.72 -10.27
CA GLY A 73 7.51 -17.96 -11.61
C GLY A 73 6.52 -17.65 -12.72
N THR A 74 7.10 -17.38 -13.89
CA THR A 74 6.48 -16.75 -15.07
C THR A 74 5.57 -17.66 -15.91
N GLN A 75 5.28 -18.90 -15.47
CA GLN A 75 4.46 -19.84 -16.24
C GLN A 75 2.95 -19.60 -16.08
N ILE A 76 2.52 -18.88 -15.04
CA ILE A 76 1.10 -18.58 -14.80
C ILE A 76 0.88 -17.06 -14.94
N GLY A 77 0.45 -16.65 -16.13
CA GLY A 77 -0.39 -15.46 -16.31
C GLY A 77 0.29 -14.08 -16.23
N LEU A 78 1.20 -13.77 -17.16
CA LEU A 78 1.61 -12.37 -17.46
C LEU A 78 0.41 -11.39 -17.58
N PRO A 79 -0.72 -11.76 -18.22
CA PRO A 79 -1.92 -10.91 -18.26
C PRO A 79 -2.57 -10.71 -16.88
N ILE A 80 -2.56 -11.75 -16.04
CA ILE A 80 -3.14 -11.72 -14.69
C ILE A 80 -2.28 -10.83 -13.78
N LEU A 81 -0.96 -11.01 -13.80
CA LEU A 81 -0.02 -10.17 -13.06
C LEU A 81 -0.09 -8.69 -13.48
N THR A 82 -0.30 -8.43 -14.78
CA THR A 82 -0.49 -7.07 -15.30
C THR A 82 -1.79 -6.46 -14.80
N LEU A 83 -2.91 -7.19 -14.86
CA LEU A 83 -4.20 -6.73 -14.36
C LEU A 83 -4.14 -6.47 -12.85
N LEU A 84 -3.52 -7.38 -12.10
CA LEU A 84 -3.36 -7.24 -10.64
C LEU A 84 -2.48 -6.03 -10.27
N GLY A 85 -1.38 -5.78 -10.99
CA GLY A 85 -0.54 -4.60 -10.78
C GLY A 85 -1.30 -3.28 -11.00
N ARG A 86 -2.26 -3.26 -11.94
CA ARG A 86 -3.13 -2.11 -12.20
C ARG A 86 -4.15 -1.90 -11.09
N VAL A 87 -4.88 -2.96 -10.73
CA VAL A 87 -5.89 -2.91 -9.67
C VAL A 87 -5.25 -2.49 -8.35
N ARG A 88 -4.04 -2.99 -8.06
CA ARG A 88 -3.24 -2.58 -6.92
C ARG A 88 -2.99 -1.06 -6.88
N LEU A 89 -2.48 -0.48 -7.96
CA LEU A 89 -2.14 0.95 -7.97
C LEU A 89 -3.37 1.85 -7.90
N LEU A 90 -4.41 1.51 -8.66
CA LEU A 90 -5.66 2.26 -8.64
C LEU A 90 -6.33 2.16 -7.27
N GLY A 91 -6.40 0.95 -6.71
CA GLY A 91 -6.94 0.69 -5.38
C GLY A 91 -6.17 1.47 -4.32
N ALA A 92 -4.84 1.38 -4.30
CA ALA A 92 -4.02 2.14 -3.35
C ALA A 92 -4.20 3.65 -3.50
N ALA A 93 -4.13 4.18 -4.73
CA ALA A 93 -4.28 5.62 -4.98
C ALA A 93 -5.64 6.17 -4.55
N MET A 94 -6.69 5.36 -4.70
CA MET A 94 -8.04 5.72 -4.27
C MET A 94 -8.27 5.46 -2.79
N ALA A 95 -7.55 4.54 -2.14
CA ALA A 95 -7.75 4.19 -0.74
C ALA A 95 -7.05 5.18 0.21
N TRP A 96 -5.78 5.52 -0.07
CA TRP A 96 -4.94 6.33 0.83
C TRP A 96 -5.54 7.69 1.20
N PRO A 97 -6.11 8.48 0.27
CA PRO A 97 -6.65 9.80 0.61
C PRO A 97 -7.81 9.73 1.60
N TRP A 98 -8.57 8.63 1.63
CA TRP A 98 -9.75 8.52 2.50
C TRP A 98 -9.40 8.19 3.95
N LEU A 99 -8.14 7.86 4.25
CA LEU A 99 -7.67 7.81 5.62
C LEU A 99 -7.70 9.20 6.28
N LEU A 100 -7.62 10.30 5.53
CA LEU A 100 -7.68 11.66 6.07
C LEU A 100 -9.03 11.98 6.75
N PRO A 101 -10.18 11.84 6.08
CA PRO A 101 -11.47 12.03 6.74
C PRO A 101 -11.75 10.95 7.79
N TRP A 102 -11.27 9.72 7.59
CA TRP A 102 -11.40 8.64 8.58
C TRP A 102 -10.83 9.04 9.95
N VAL A 103 -9.59 9.53 10.00
CA VAL A 103 -8.94 9.91 11.27
C VAL A 103 -9.54 11.18 11.87
N SER A 104 -10.06 12.08 11.03
CA SER A 104 -10.74 13.30 11.49
C SER A 104 -12.08 12.98 12.16
N GLU A 105 -12.86 12.10 11.54
CA GLU A 105 -14.12 11.61 12.09
C GLU A 105 -13.87 10.86 13.40
N LEU A 106 -12.86 9.97 13.42
CA LEU A 106 -12.45 9.27 14.63
C LEU A 106 -12.10 10.27 15.76
N GLY A 107 -11.17 11.20 15.52
CA GLY A 107 -10.74 12.17 16.54
C GLY A 107 -11.89 13.03 17.09
N CYS A 108 -12.86 13.37 16.27
CA CYS A 108 -14.04 14.12 16.69
C CYS A 108 -15.03 13.24 17.49
N ARG A 109 -15.31 12.02 17.05
CA ARG A 109 -16.22 11.09 17.75
C ARG A 109 -15.68 10.62 19.09
N CYS A 110 -14.36 10.60 19.26
CA CYS A 110 -13.70 10.27 20.53
C CYS A 110 -13.45 11.49 21.43
N HIS A 111 -14.00 12.68 21.11
CA HIS A 111 -13.77 13.93 21.84
C HIS A 111 -12.30 14.36 22.04
N VAL A 112 -11.38 13.80 21.24
CA VAL A 112 -9.98 14.29 21.20
C VAL A 112 -9.92 15.71 20.64
N VAL A 113 -10.94 16.06 19.85
CA VAL A 113 -11.12 17.37 19.27
C VAL A 113 -12.53 17.87 19.57
N THR A 114 -12.70 19.18 19.78
CA THR A 114 -14.03 19.74 20.07
C THR A 114 -14.98 19.50 18.89
N PRO A 115 -16.29 19.22 19.14
CA PRO A 115 -17.21 18.85 18.05
C PRO A 115 -17.29 19.85 16.90
N GLY A 116 -17.31 21.17 17.18
CA GLY A 116 -17.37 22.19 16.13
C GLY A 116 -16.12 22.26 15.26
N TYR A 117 -14.94 22.08 15.84
CA TYR A 117 -13.70 22.01 15.06
C TYR A 117 -13.55 20.64 14.37
N GLY A 118 -14.02 19.57 15.01
CA GLY A 118 -14.09 18.21 14.46
C GLY A 118 -14.91 18.14 13.16
N LEU A 119 -16.12 18.70 13.15
CA LEU A 119 -16.95 18.80 11.94
C LEU A 119 -16.24 19.55 10.82
N THR A 120 -15.60 20.67 11.15
CA THR A 120 -14.81 21.46 10.18
C THR A 120 -13.67 20.65 9.59
N LEU A 121 -12.94 19.89 10.41
CA LEU A 121 -11.87 19.00 9.98
C LEU A 121 -12.38 17.88 9.07
N VAL A 122 -13.50 17.24 9.40
CA VAL A 122 -14.11 16.18 8.58
C VAL A 122 -14.46 16.71 7.20
N HIS A 123 -15.09 17.88 7.09
CA HIS A 123 -15.38 18.49 5.79
C HIS A 123 -14.12 18.86 5.02
N ALA A 124 -13.14 19.49 5.68
CA ALA A 124 -11.90 19.90 5.04
C ALA A 124 -11.10 18.70 4.52
N THR A 125 -10.97 17.64 5.32
CA THR A 125 -10.25 16.42 4.95
C THR A 125 -11.01 15.58 3.92
N THR A 126 -12.34 15.56 3.95
CA THR A 126 -13.17 14.94 2.89
C THR A 126 -12.98 15.66 1.57
N ALA A 127 -13.06 17.00 1.56
CA ALA A 127 -12.83 17.80 0.37
C ALA A 127 -11.42 17.57 -0.19
N LEU A 128 -10.41 17.53 0.68
CA LEU A 128 -9.03 17.26 0.30
C LEU A 128 -8.84 15.85 -0.26
N ALA A 129 -9.44 14.83 0.35
CA ALA A 129 -9.43 13.45 -0.15
C ALA A 129 -10.10 13.36 -1.54
N GLY A 130 -11.22 14.05 -1.72
CA GLY A 130 -11.92 14.18 -3.00
C GLY A 130 -11.04 14.84 -4.07
N LEU A 131 -10.39 15.97 -3.75
CA LEU A 131 -9.48 16.67 -4.66
C LEU A 131 -8.27 15.81 -5.05
N LEU A 132 -7.66 15.10 -4.10
CA LEU A 132 -6.55 14.18 -4.36
C LEU A 132 -6.98 13.02 -5.26
N THR A 133 -8.16 12.46 -5.00
CA THR A 133 -8.74 11.38 -5.82
C THR A 133 -9.02 11.87 -7.25
N LEU A 134 -9.63 13.05 -7.40
CA LEU A 134 -9.90 13.67 -8.70
C LEU A 134 -8.61 14.03 -9.44
N PHE A 135 -7.61 14.57 -8.75
CA PHE A 135 -6.31 14.88 -9.34
C PHE A 135 -5.63 13.61 -9.85
N TYR A 136 -5.68 12.52 -9.08
CA TYR A 136 -5.15 11.23 -9.52
C TYR A 136 -5.91 10.69 -10.73
N LEU A 137 -7.25 10.63 -10.67
CA LEU A 137 -8.09 10.17 -11.78
C LEU A 137 -7.92 11.03 -13.04
N GLY A 138 -7.86 12.35 -12.90
CA GLY A 138 -7.62 13.29 -13.99
C GLY A 138 -6.24 13.09 -14.62
N GLY A 139 -5.20 12.87 -13.81
CA GLY A 139 -3.86 12.52 -14.29
C GLY A 139 -3.82 11.17 -15.02
N GLU A 140 -4.54 10.17 -14.52
CA GLU A 140 -4.70 8.87 -15.20
C GLU A 140 -5.44 9.00 -16.54
N MET A 141 -6.53 9.78 -16.59
CA MET A 141 -7.27 10.05 -17.81
C MET A 141 -6.42 10.82 -18.83
N GLN A 142 -5.70 11.86 -18.39
CA GLN A 142 -4.79 12.61 -19.26
C GLN A 142 -3.73 11.69 -19.85
N LEU A 143 -3.16 10.78 -19.05
CA LEU A 143 -2.18 9.82 -19.54
C LEU A 143 -2.78 8.74 -20.44
N ALA A 144 -4.04 8.36 -20.24
CA ALA A 144 -4.74 7.47 -21.17
C ALA A 144 -5.02 8.13 -22.53
N VAL A 145 -5.31 9.43 -22.56
CA VAL A 145 -5.69 10.18 -23.78
C VAL A 145 -4.47 10.72 -24.53
N PHE A 146 -3.46 11.23 -23.82
CA PHE A 146 -2.36 12.01 -24.42
C PHE A 146 -0.99 11.36 -24.31
N ALA A 147 -0.82 10.26 -23.57
CA ALA A 147 0.46 9.57 -23.60
C ALA A 147 0.61 8.83 -24.94
N SER A 148 1.53 9.30 -25.78
CA SER A 148 1.96 8.54 -26.95
C SER A 148 2.39 7.14 -26.50
N PRO A 149 2.02 6.08 -27.23
CA PRO A 149 2.51 4.75 -26.91
C PRO A 149 4.03 4.78 -26.93
N ALA A 150 4.68 4.30 -25.86
CA ALA A 150 6.13 4.18 -25.81
C ALA A 150 6.62 3.54 -27.11
N ASN A 151 7.53 4.24 -27.81
CA ASN A 151 7.98 3.92 -29.17
C ASN A 151 8.17 2.41 -29.36
N SER A 152 7.47 1.88 -30.37
CA SER A 152 7.39 0.48 -30.78
C SER A 152 8.70 -0.11 -31.31
N SER A 153 9.85 0.55 -31.14
CA SER A 153 11.15 0.04 -31.60
C SER A 153 11.70 -1.07 -30.72
N ASP A 154 11.22 -1.20 -29.48
CA ASP A 154 11.60 -2.28 -28.56
C ASP A 154 10.45 -3.28 -28.40
N THR A 155 10.13 -4.00 -29.47
CA THR A 155 9.29 -5.21 -29.40
C THR A 155 9.90 -6.32 -28.53
N MET A 156 11.13 -6.14 -28.05
CA MET A 156 11.77 -6.98 -27.02
C MET A 156 11.54 -6.52 -25.56
N THR A 157 10.84 -5.41 -25.31
CA THR A 157 10.64 -4.89 -23.93
C THR A 157 9.18 -4.75 -23.50
N GLY A 158 8.34 -5.73 -23.84
CA GLY A 158 7.19 -6.13 -23.01
C GLY A 158 6.17 -5.05 -22.60
N CYS A 159 6.05 -3.95 -23.33
CA CYS A 159 4.97 -2.98 -23.15
C CYS A 159 3.68 -3.62 -23.69
N MET A 160 2.80 -4.11 -22.81
CA MET A 160 1.49 -4.61 -23.24
C MET A 160 0.54 -3.42 -23.45
N PRO A 161 0.07 -3.16 -24.69
CA PRO A 161 -1.01 -2.20 -24.89
C PRO A 161 -2.28 -2.78 -24.28
N SER A 162 -2.98 -2.00 -23.46
CA SER A 162 -4.36 -2.33 -23.11
C SER A 162 -5.16 -1.06 -22.85
N PRO A 163 -6.34 -0.89 -23.47
CA PRO A 163 -7.10 0.34 -23.46
C PRO A 163 -7.97 0.57 -22.21
N ILE A 164 -8.03 -0.38 -21.26
CA ILE A 164 -9.16 -0.42 -20.34
C ILE A 164 -8.91 0.28 -18.99
N LEU A 165 -7.69 0.29 -18.43
CA LEU A 165 -7.42 0.89 -17.11
C LEU A 165 -5.97 1.42 -17.00
N ALA A 166 -5.83 2.74 -16.76
CA ALA A 166 -4.64 3.40 -16.19
C ALA A 166 -3.33 3.46 -17.03
N GLY A 167 -3.41 3.57 -18.36
CA GLY A 167 -2.22 3.83 -19.20
C GLY A 167 -1.27 2.63 -19.36
N GLN A 168 -0.03 2.88 -19.81
CA GLN A 168 0.93 1.82 -20.14
C GLN A 168 1.64 1.27 -18.89
N PHE A 169 1.74 -0.06 -18.81
CA PHE A 169 2.45 -0.79 -17.76
C PHE A 169 3.59 -1.58 -18.39
N ARG A 170 4.69 -1.68 -17.65
CA ARG A 170 5.86 -2.46 -18.04
C ARG A 170 6.26 -3.39 -16.91
N LEU A 171 6.93 -4.47 -17.28
CA LEU A 171 7.64 -5.30 -16.33
C LEU A 171 8.76 -4.47 -15.69
N ASP A 172 8.86 -4.52 -14.37
CA ASP A 172 9.97 -3.90 -13.67
C ASP A 172 11.23 -4.76 -13.84
N LYS A 173 11.99 -4.46 -14.90
CA LYS A 173 13.22 -5.20 -15.23
C LYS A 173 14.25 -5.14 -14.11
N ALA A 174 14.39 -3.99 -13.46
CA ALA A 174 15.32 -3.85 -12.35
C ALA A 174 14.91 -4.78 -11.20
N ASP A 175 13.61 -4.85 -10.91
CA ASP A 175 13.10 -5.75 -9.89
C ASP A 175 13.23 -7.23 -10.27
N LEU A 176 13.01 -7.57 -11.53
CA LEU A 176 13.16 -8.94 -12.03
C LEU A 176 14.61 -9.41 -12.00
N GLU A 177 15.55 -8.55 -12.41
CA GLU A 177 16.99 -8.83 -12.38
C GLU A 177 17.50 -8.93 -10.94
N GLU A 178 17.01 -8.06 -10.05
CA GLU A 178 17.40 -8.05 -8.65
C GLU A 178 16.74 -9.19 -7.89
N THR A 179 15.42 -9.26 -7.81
CA THR A 179 14.70 -10.18 -6.92
C THR A 179 14.26 -11.47 -7.60
N GLY A 180 14.24 -11.53 -8.92
CA GLY A 180 13.62 -12.65 -9.65
C GLY A 180 12.09 -12.60 -9.70
N ARG A 181 11.46 -11.54 -9.18
CA ARG A 181 10.00 -11.39 -9.19
C ARG A 181 9.51 -10.63 -10.41
N ALA A 182 8.42 -11.13 -10.98
CA ALA A 182 7.72 -10.45 -12.07
C ALA A 182 6.66 -9.49 -11.50
N VAL A 183 7.01 -8.20 -11.40
CA VAL A 183 6.11 -7.13 -10.94
C VAL A 183 5.88 -6.11 -12.06
N PHE A 184 4.63 -5.75 -12.28
CA PHE A 184 4.26 -4.74 -13.28
C PHE A 184 4.08 -3.37 -12.62
N VAL A 185 4.74 -2.37 -13.19
CA VAL A 185 4.77 -0.99 -12.71
C VAL A 185 4.33 -0.05 -13.84
N PRO A 186 3.81 1.15 -13.53
CA PRO A 186 3.42 2.09 -14.56
C PRO A 186 4.68 2.56 -15.31
N ALA A 187 4.57 2.73 -16.63
CA ALA A 187 5.71 3.13 -17.46
C ALA A 187 6.27 4.52 -17.05
N GLN A 188 5.39 5.40 -16.56
CA GLN A 188 5.75 6.69 -15.97
C GLN A 188 5.48 6.68 -14.46
N ALA A 189 6.39 7.29 -13.69
CA ALA A 189 6.28 7.35 -12.23
C ALA A 189 5.06 8.18 -11.80
N ARG A 190 4.16 7.58 -11.02
CA ARG A 190 2.92 8.21 -10.51
C ARG A 190 3.21 8.99 -9.23
N LYS A 191 3.77 10.20 -9.35
CA LYS A 191 4.12 11.05 -8.19
C LYS A 191 2.95 11.30 -7.23
N GLY A 192 1.72 11.41 -7.77
CA GLY A 192 0.51 11.66 -6.96
C GLY A 192 0.20 10.58 -5.92
N LEU A 193 0.59 9.32 -6.17
CA LEU A 193 0.35 8.20 -5.25
C LEU A 193 1.14 8.36 -3.93
N TYR A 194 2.35 8.91 -4.03
CA TYR A 194 3.20 9.18 -2.87
C TYR A 194 2.72 10.36 -2.03
N VAL A 195 2.12 11.37 -2.68
CA VAL A 195 1.59 12.55 -1.99
C VAL A 195 0.41 12.17 -1.09
N GLY A 196 -0.55 11.38 -1.61
CA GLY A 196 -1.71 10.93 -0.83
C GLY A 196 -1.31 10.09 0.39
N ALA A 197 -0.43 9.10 0.19
CA ALA A 197 0.04 8.24 1.27
C ALA A 197 0.91 8.99 2.30
N GLY A 198 1.71 9.96 1.87
CA GLY A 198 2.52 10.80 2.76
C GLY A 198 1.66 11.75 3.60
N LEU A 199 0.65 12.37 2.98
CA LEU A 199 -0.27 13.26 3.67
C LEU A 199 -1.15 12.51 4.67
N ALA A 200 -1.63 11.30 4.32
CA ALA A 200 -2.37 10.45 5.24
C ALA A 200 -1.54 10.14 6.49
N LEU A 201 -0.29 9.69 6.34
CA LEU A 201 0.61 9.44 7.46
C LEU A 201 0.84 10.68 8.32
N LEU A 202 1.07 11.85 7.69
CA LEU A 202 1.28 13.09 8.43
C LEU A 202 0.07 13.44 9.30
N VAL A 203 -1.14 13.33 8.76
CA VAL A 203 -2.37 13.59 9.51
C VAL A 203 -2.53 12.56 10.65
N HIS A 204 -2.22 11.29 10.42
CA HIS A 204 -2.29 10.25 11.47
C HIS A 204 -1.29 10.49 12.60
N LEU A 205 -0.11 11.06 12.32
CA LEU A 205 0.82 11.49 13.37
C LEU A 205 0.26 12.67 14.16
N CYS A 206 -0.28 13.69 13.49
CA CYS A 206 -0.86 14.86 14.15
C CYS A 206 -2.02 14.45 15.07
N PHE A 207 -2.94 13.63 14.58
CA PHE A 207 -4.01 13.08 15.40
C PHE A 207 -3.46 12.12 16.45
N GLY A 208 -2.48 11.27 16.15
CA GLY A 208 -1.85 10.39 17.13
C GLY A 208 -1.25 11.15 18.31
N MET A 209 -0.65 12.32 18.05
CA MET A 209 -0.20 13.24 19.10
C MET A 209 -1.36 13.82 19.89
N ALA A 210 -2.45 14.23 19.23
CA ALA A 210 -3.65 14.71 19.93
C ALA A 210 -4.27 13.61 20.81
N PHE A 211 -4.35 12.37 20.32
CA PHE A 211 -4.79 11.19 21.08
C PHE A 211 -3.87 10.90 22.27
N ALA A 212 -2.56 11.12 22.15
CA ALA A 212 -1.61 10.97 23.25
C ALA A 212 -1.74 12.06 24.32
N LEU A 213 -2.11 13.28 23.93
CA LEU A 213 -2.20 14.44 24.83
C LEU A 213 -3.57 14.60 25.49
N PHE A 214 -4.64 14.31 24.75
CA PHE A 214 -6.02 14.58 25.14
C PHE A 214 -6.90 13.34 25.21
N GLY A 215 -6.37 12.16 24.84
CA GLY A 215 -7.11 10.91 24.92
C GLY A 215 -7.23 10.36 26.34
N VAL A 216 -8.01 9.28 26.47
CA VAL A 216 -8.24 8.60 27.75
C VAL A 216 -6.91 8.14 28.38
N PRO A 217 -6.60 8.56 29.63
CA PRO A 217 -5.36 8.19 30.31
C PRO A 217 -5.29 6.69 30.63
N GLY A 218 -4.09 6.12 30.57
CA GLY A 218 -3.84 4.71 30.92
C GLY A 218 -3.75 3.73 29.74
N PHE A 219 -3.94 4.21 28.51
CA PHE A 219 -3.80 3.40 27.29
C PHE A 219 -2.73 3.98 26.35
N PRO A 220 -1.98 3.14 25.61
CA PRO A 220 -1.01 3.62 24.65
C PRO A 220 -1.70 4.30 23.44
N PRO A 221 -1.09 5.36 22.86
CA PRO A 221 -1.63 6.05 21.70
C PRO A 221 -1.37 5.23 20.43
N TRP A 222 -2.23 4.24 20.16
CA TRP A 222 -2.04 3.27 19.07
C TRP A 222 -1.85 3.97 17.73
N LEU A 223 -2.68 4.98 17.43
CA LEU A 223 -2.57 5.75 16.20
C LEU A 223 -1.17 6.35 15.98
N LEU A 224 -0.56 6.90 17.05
CA LEU A 224 0.79 7.46 17.02
C LEU A 224 1.84 6.37 16.80
N VAL A 225 1.74 5.27 17.56
CA VAL A 225 2.66 4.13 17.46
C VAL A 225 2.65 3.54 16.06
N GLY A 226 1.45 3.33 15.50
CA GLY A 226 1.26 2.81 14.16
C GLY A 226 1.83 3.74 13.08
N ALA A 227 1.52 5.04 13.16
CA ALA A 227 2.02 6.01 12.19
C ALA A 227 3.56 6.14 12.23
N LEU A 228 4.17 6.13 13.43
CA LEU A 228 5.62 6.11 13.60
C LEU A 228 6.23 4.83 13.04
N ALA A 229 5.62 3.66 13.28
CA ALA A 229 6.08 2.40 12.72
C ALA A 229 6.07 2.44 11.18
N ALA A 230 4.98 2.90 10.57
CA ALA A 230 4.88 3.05 9.11
C ALA A 230 5.92 4.04 8.54
N MET A 231 6.16 5.17 9.21
CA MET A 231 7.21 6.10 8.82
C MET A 231 8.60 5.46 8.88
N LEU A 232 8.95 4.81 10.01
CA LEU A 232 10.23 4.15 10.19
C LEU A 232 10.45 3.04 9.18
N GLY A 233 9.41 2.25 8.90
CA GLY A 233 9.42 1.25 7.85
C GLY A 233 9.73 1.85 6.48
N ARG A 234 9.06 2.95 6.11
CA ARG A 234 9.31 3.68 4.85
C ARG A 234 10.70 4.28 4.79
N SER A 235 11.22 4.84 5.87
CA SER A 235 12.61 5.32 5.95
C SER A 235 13.61 4.18 5.79
N PHE A 236 13.36 3.02 6.40
CA PHE A 236 14.20 1.84 6.23
C PHE A 236 14.16 1.32 4.78
N GLY A 237 12.98 1.33 4.15
CA GLY A 237 12.79 0.96 2.74
C GLY A 237 13.52 1.87 1.74
N GLN A 238 13.93 3.07 2.14
CA GLN A 238 14.70 4.01 1.32
C GLN A 238 16.22 3.87 1.48
N LEU A 239 16.69 3.02 2.41
CA LEU A 239 18.12 2.80 2.59
C LEU A 239 18.71 2.13 1.33
N PRO A 240 19.91 2.56 0.89
CA PRO A 240 20.55 1.96 -0.28
C PRO A 240 20.80 0.46 -0.05
N PRO A 241 20.66 -0.38 -1.08
CA PRO A 241 20.95 -1.80 -0.95
C PRO A 241 22.40 -1.97 -0.48
N MET A 242 22.62 -2.81 0.53
CA MET A 242 23.94 -3.02 1.10
C MET A 242 24.94 -3.46 0.01
N ALA A 243 26.15 -2.86 0.07
CA ALA A 243 27.18 -2.91 -0.96
C ALA A 243 27.55 -4.34 -1.38
N LYS A 244 27.94 -4.49 -2.66
CA LYS A 244 28.14 -5.75 -3.38
C LYS A 244 29.43 -6.49 -3.02
N ASP A 245 30.32 -5.88 -2.24
CA ASP A 245 31.75 -6.23 -2.25
C ASP A 245 32.19 -7.26 -1.20
N ARG A 246 31.27 -7.93 -0.53
CA ARG A 246 31.63 -9.10 0.29
C ARG A 246 30.72 -10.27 -0.02
N GLU A 247 31.33 -11.26 -0.66
CA GLU A 247 31.19 -12.70 -0.40
C GLU A 247 30.82 -13.54 -1.63
N LYS A 248 31.89 -13.99 -2.31
CA LYS A 248 31.89 -15.26 -3.04
C LYS A 248 31.60 -16.39 -2.03
N GLY A 249 30.56 -17.19 -2.27
CA GLY A 249 30.56 -18.59 -1.80
C GLY A 249 29.40 -19.14 -0.97
N ALA A 250 28.31 -18.42 -0.71
CA ALA A 250 27.13 -19.06 -0.09
C ALA A 250 25.80 -18.44 -0.56
N SER A 251 25.06 -19.18 -1.39
CA SER A 251 23.70 -18.88 -1.83
C SER A 251 22.68 -19.13 -0.70
N ASN A 252 22.81 -18.42 0.42
CA ASN A 252 21.86 -18.55 1.52
C ASN A 252 20.63 -17.68 1.22
N ASP A 253 19.44 -18.29 1.12
CA ASP A 253 18.18 -17.62 0.79
C ASP A 253 17.87 -16.46 1.75
N SER A 254 18.30 -16.58 3.02
CA SER A 254 18.19 -15.52 4.03
C SER A 254 19.00 -14.25 3.69
N ARG A 255 20.16 -14.39 3.04
CA ARG A 255 20.98 -13.24 2.63
C ARG A 255 20.41 -12.55 1.40
N ILE A 256 19.84 -13.33 0.47
CA ILE A 256 19.12 -12.80 -0.70
C ILE A 256 17.89 -12.02 -0.22
N LEU A 257 17.13 -12.59 0.71
CA LEU A 257 16.00 -11.96 1.40
C LEU A 257 16.40 -10.60 1.97
N TRP A 258 17.29 -10.56 2.96
CA TRP A 258 17.60 -9.32 3.69
C TRP A 258 18.17 -8.21 2.82
N ARG A 259 18.89 -8.58 1.75
CA ARG A 259 19.52 -7.60 0.86
C ARG A 259 18.55 -7.00 -0.15
N ARG A 260 17.66 -7.82 -0.72
CA ARG A 260 16.86 -7.44 -1.90
C ARG A 260 15.38 -7.22 -1.58
N GLU A 261 14.86 -7.95 -0.60
CA GLU A 261 13.42 -8.01 -0.28
C GLU A 261 13.11 -7.53 1.14
N GLY A 262 14.09 -7.63 2.05
CA GLY A 262 13.98 -7.29 3.46
C GLY A 262 13.45 -5.87 3.69
N PRO A 263 14.02 -4.83 3.06
CA PRO A 263 13.54 -3.46 3.22
C PRO A 263 12.06 -3.30 2.82
N ARG A 264 11.62 -3.97 1.75
CA ARG A 264 10.23 -3.93 1.30
C ARG A 264 9.30 -4.67 2.25
N LEU A 265 9.70 -5.86 2.72
CA LEU A 265 8.94 -6.62 3.71
C LEU A 265 8.80 -5.85 5.02
N VAL A 266 9.85 -5.14 5.47
CA VAL A 266 9.79 -4.27 6.65
C VAL A 266 8.76 -3.16 6.45
N VAL A 267 8.77 -2.47 5.29
CA VAL A 267 7.73 -1.46 4.97
C VAL A 267 6.33 -2.06 5.10
N ARG A 268 6.10 -3.25 4.54
CA ARG A 268 4.79 -3.90 4.55
C ARG A 268 4.36 -4.38 5.94
N LEU A 269 5.29 -4.90 6.73
CA LEU A 269 5.03 -5.24 8.13
C LEU A 269 4.67 -3.99 8.95
N CYS A 270 5.36 -2.88 8.72
CA CYS A 270 5.06 -1.62 9.37
C CYS A 270 3.70 -1.03 8.92
N GLU A 271 3.31 -1.19 7.65
CA GLU A 271 1.98 -0.82 7.16
C GLU A 271 0.89 -1.70 7.78
N LEU A 272 1.11 -3.02 7.89
CA LEU A 272 0.21 -3.93 8.60
C LEU A 272 0.06 -3.53 10.08
N ALA A 273 1.18 -3.23 10.75
CA ALA A 273 1.17 -2.78 12.15
C ALA A 273 0.43 -1.44 12.31
N TRP A 274 0.58 -0.52 11.37
CA TRP A 274 -0.14 0.75 11.39
C TRP A 274 -1.66 0.54 11.28
N ILE A 275 -2.11 -0.27 10.32
CA ILE A 275 -3.54 -0.55 10.16
C ILE A 275 -4.11 -1.28 11.38
N TRP A 276 -3.37 -2.25 11.92
CA TRP A 276 -3.74 -2.88 13.20
C TRP A 276 -3.93 -1.85 14.31
N CYS A 277 -3.01 -0.88 14.43
CA CYS A 277 -3.13 0.20 15.41
C CYS A 277 -4.36 1.08 15.15
N CYS A 278 -4.70 1.36 13.89
CA CYS A 278 -5.94 2.09 13.55
C CYS A 278 -7.19 1.33 14.01
N VAL A 279 -7.25 0.01 13.79
CA VAL A 279 -8.35 -0.85 14.28
C VAL A 279 -8.44 -0.82 15.81
N MET A 280 -7.30 -0.98 16.50
CA MET A 280 -7.26 -0.93 17.97
C MET A 280 -7.69 0.44 18.52
N GLU A 281 -7.31 1.54 17.86
CA GLU A 281 -7.72 2.89 18.22
C GLU A 281 -9.24 3.08 18.03
N LEU A 282 -9.78 2.59 16.91
CA LEU A 282 -11.22 2.63 16.63
C LEU A 282 -12.02 1.86 17.69
N GLN A 283 -11.63 0.61 17.97
CA GLN A 283 -12.27 -0.21 19.01
C GLN A 283 -12.23 0.49 20.37
N ARG A 284 -11.07 1.06 20.73
CA ARG A 284 -10.92 1.81 21.99
C ARG A 284 -11.92 2.95 22.07
N CYS A 285 -12.00 3.74 21.01
CA CYS A 285 -12.95 4.85 20.92
C CYS A 285 -14.41 4.41 21.03
N GLU A 286 -14.81 3.35 20.32
CA GLU A 286 -16.18 2.83 20.36
C GLU A 286 -16.58 2.31 21.74
N THR A 287 -15.63 1.78 22.50
CA THR A 287 -15.89 1.32 23.88
C THR A 287 -15.93 2.47 24.90
N SER A 288 -15.57 3.69 24.51
CA SER A 288 -15.62 4.86 25.39
C SER A 288 -17.07 5.30 25.64
N SER A 289 -17.36 5.72 26.88
CA SER A 289 -18.64 6.34 27.23
C SER A 289 -18.89 7.67 26.53
N GLU A 290 -17.83 8.27 25.99
CA GLU A 290 -17.87 9.55 25.28
C GLU A 290 -18.02 9.38 23.76
N TRP A 291 -18.17 8.15 23.25
CA TRP A 291 -18.32 7.93 21.81
C TRP A 291 -19.56 8.63 21.23
N LEU A 292 -19.33 9.55 20.28
CA LEU A 292 -20.42 10.17 19.55
C LEU A 292 -20.90 9.27 18.40
N PRO A 293 -22.23 9.20 18.14
CA PRO A 293 -22.79 8.42 17.03
C PRO A 293 -22.51 9.05 15.65
N VAL A 294 -22.30 10.37 15.58
CA VAL A 294 -21.82 11.11 14.40
C VAL A 294 -21.13 12.37 14.94
N CYS A 295 -20.14 12.89 14.25
CA CYS A 295 -19.70 14.26 14.46
C CYS A 295 -20.83 15.25 14.13
N ALA A 296 -21.53 15.72 15.17
CA ALA A 296 -22.61 16.70 15.20
C ALA A 296 -23.18 17.12 13.82
N ALA A 297 -24.36 16.58 13.49
CA ALA A 297 -25.20 17.07 12.38
C ALA A 297 -25.81 18.45 12.71
#